data_AF-A0A0S7ZTR5-F1
#
_entry.id   AF-A0A0S7ZTR5-F1
#
_cell.length_a   1.000
_cell.length_b   1.000
_cell.length_c   1.000
_cell.angle_alpha   90.00
_cell.angle_beta   90.00
_cell.angle_gamma   90.00
#
_symmetry.space_group_name_H-M   'P 1'
#
loop_
_entity.id
_entity.type
_entity.pdbx_description
1 polymer ?
#
loop_
_entity_poly.entity_id
_entity_poly.type
_entity_poly.pdbx_seq_one_letter_code
_entity_poly.pdbx_strand_id
1 'polypeptide(L)'
;MSESIAAVTDPVLRARLAEIQQRLQLGMAAVDTHHRLVGRPVVYRVIAGQTFEIEFKEVPSIDESEVMGVKRLIGEKCFCRVSPQTAENLTVRFVVPLTRK
;
A
#
# COMPACT_ATOMS: atom_id res chain seq x y z
N MET A 1 -1.32 -16.11 -7.95
CA MET A 1 -0.75 -16.71 -6.72
C MET A 1 0.23 -15.71 -6.15
N SER A 2 -0.20 -14.98 -5.12
CA SER A 2 0.52 -13.83 -4.55
C SER A 2 1.42 -14.32 -3.42
N GLU A 3 2.72 -14.05 -3.49
CA GLU A 3 3.71 -14.49 -2.50
C GLU A 3 3.46 -13.88 -1.11
N SER A 4 2.76 -14.67 -0.30
CA SER A 4 3.13 -15.10 1.05
C SER A 4 3.52 -14.04 2.09
N ILE A 5 2.51 -13.72 2.91
CA ILE A 5 2.57 -13.21 4.30
C ILE A 5 3.33 -14.17 5.26
N ALA A 6 3.87 -15.29 4.75
CA ALA A 6 4.42 -16.40 5.51
C ALA A 6 5.76 -16.09 6.22
N ALA A 7 6.45 -15.01 5.86
CA ALA A 7 7.73 -14.64 6.49
C ALA A 7 7.58 -13.87 7.81
N VAL A 8 6.36 -13.48 8.20
CA VAL A 8 6.12 -12.76 9.47
C VAL A 8 5.66 -13.76 10.52
N THR A 9 6.59 -14.26 11.32
CA THR A 9 6.30 -15.19 12.43
C THR A 9 5.69 -14.50 13.64
N ASP A 10 5.80 -13.17 13.73
CA ASP A 10 5.24 -12.37 14.81
C ASP A 10 3.72 -12.17 14.63
N PRO A 11 2.87 -12.69 15.53
CA PRO A 11 1.42 -12.59 15.43
C PRO A 11 0.90 -11.15 15.53
N VAL A 12 1.58 -10.27 16.27
CA VAL A 12 1.21 -8.84 16.39
C VAL A 12 1.44 -8.14 15.06
N LEU A 13 2.57 -8.42 14.40
CA LEU A 13 2.85 -7.86 13.08
C LEU A 13 1.86 -8.38 12.03
N ARG A 14 1.52 -9.69 12.05
CA ARG A 14 0.51 -10.25 11.15
C ARG A 14 -0.85 -9.58 11.31
N ALA A 15 -1.30 -9.35 12.55
CA ALA A 15 -2.56 -8.67 12.83
C ALA A 15 -2.55 -7.24 12.28
N ARG A 16 -1.45 -6.50 12.49
CA ARG A 16 -1.30 -5.13 11.96
C ARG A 16 -1.30 -5.08 10.43
N LEU A 17 -0.67 -6.05 9.76
CA LEU A 17 -0.68 -6.17 8.30
C LEU A 17 -2.08 -6.42 7.77
N ALA A 18 -2.80 -7.36 8.37
CA ALA A 18 -4.18 -7.68 8.00
C ALA A 18 -5.10 -6.47 8.20
N GLU A 19 -4.93 -5.73 9.29
CA GLU A 19 -5.67 -4.50 9.57
C GLU A 19 -5.44 -3.44 8.48
N ILE A 20 -4.18 -3.19 8.09
CA ILE A 20 -3.87 -2.23 7.01
C ILE A 20 -4.49 -2.68 5.69
N GLN A 21 -4.36 -3.97 5.34
CA GLN A 21 -4.97 -4.52 4.13
C GLN A 21 -6.49 -4.37 4.14
N GLN A 22 -7.14 -4.64 5.26
CA GLN A 22 -8.59 -4.51 5.41
C GLN A 22 -9.03 -3.05 5.28
N ARG A 23 -8.33 -2.11 5.92
CA ARG A 23 -8.61 -0.66 5.80
C ARG A 23 -8.49 -0.18 4.35
N LEU A 24 -7.48 -0.66 3.63
CA LEU A 24 -7.34 -0.37 2.20
C LEU A 24 -8.50 -0.97 1.41
N GLN A 25 -8.82 -2.25 1.60
CA GLN A 25 -9.93 -2.90 0.87
C GLN A 25 -11.26 -2.18 1.07
N LEU A 26 -11.56 -1.72 2.29
CA LEU A 26 -12.82 -1.05 2.61
C LEU A 26 -12.83 0.43 2.23
N GLY A 27 -11.70 1.12 2.40
CA GLY A 27 -11.62 2.58 2.27
C GLY A 27 -11.14 3.09 0.92
N MET A 28 -10.49 2.25 0.10
CA MET A 28 -9.89 2.70 -1.16
C MET A 28 -10.92 3.31 -2.12
N ALA A 29 -12.12 2.75 -2.23
CA ALA A 29 -13.17 3.28 -3.11
C ALA A 29 -13.64 4.70 -2.73
N ALA A 30 -13.53 5.07 -1.45
CA ALA A 30 -13.90 6.41 -0.98
C ALA A 30 -12.78 7.44 -1.21
N VAL A 31 -11.52 6.99 -1.29
CA VAL A 31 -10.35 7.85 -1.50
C VAL A 31 -10.04 8.03 -2.99
N ASP A 32 -10.16 6.95 -3.76
CA ASP A 32 -9.82 6.90 -5.17
C ASP A 32 -11.01 7.30 -6.04
N THR A 33 -11.42 8.56 -5.93
CA THR A 33 -12.58 9.12 -6.64
C THR A 33 -12.44 9.06 -8.16
N HIS A 34 -11.22 9.03 -8.67
CA HIS A 34 -10.92 8.94 -10.10
C HIS A 34 -10.66 7.50 -10.58
N HIS A 35 -10.79 6.50 -9.70
CA HIS A 35 -10.57 5.09 -10.01
C HIS A 35 -9.18 4.79 -10.62
N ARG A 36 -8.16 5.51 -10.15
CA ARG A 36 -6.78 5.39 -10.65
C ARG A 36 -6.03 4.25 -9.97
N LEU A 37 -6.43 3.86 -8.76
CA LEU A 37 -5.78 2.84 -7.93
C LEU A 37 -6.64 1.58 -7.73
N VAL A 38 -7.95 1.73 -7.56
CA VAL A 38 -8.92 0.64 -7.42
C VAL A 38 -8.94 -0.16 -8.71
N GLY A 39 -8.90 -1.49 -8.58
CA GLY A 39 -8.82 -2.40 -9.72
C GLY A 39 -7.42 -2.54 -10.33
N ARG A 40 -6.42 -1.78 -9.85
CA ARG A 40 -5.03 -1.94 -10.29
C ARG A 40 -4.35 -3.12 -9.61
N PRO A 41 -3.35 -3.73 -10.26
CA PRO A 41 -2.50 -4.71 -9.61
C PRO A 41 -1.84 -4.10 -8.38
N VAL A 42 -2.08 -4.72 -7.22
CA VAL A 42 -1.46 -4.34 -5.94
C VAL A 42 -0.60 -5.48 -5.42
N VAL A 43 0.63 -5.16 -5.03
CA VAL A 43 1.58 -6.09 -4.42
C VAL A 43 1.80 -5.68 -2.97
N TYR A 44 1.62 -6.63 -2.06
CA TYR A 44 1.91 -6.49 -0.65
C TYR A 44 3.17 -7.28 -0.32
N ARG A 45 4.15 -6.66 0.34
CA ARG A 45 5.42 -7.32 0.69
C ARG A 45 5.91 -6.89 2.05
N VAL A 46 6.45 -7.84 2.81
CA VAL A 46 7.18 -7.53 4.05
C VAL A 46 8.67 -7.68 3.82
N ILE A 47 9.43 -6.65 4.13
CA ILE A 47 10.90 -6.61 4.01
C ILE A 47 11.50 -6.69 5.41
N ALA A 48 12.39 -7.67 5.60
CA ALA A 48 13.15 -7.90 6.83
C ALA A 48 12.29 -7.96 8.11
N GLY A 49 10.99 -8.28 8.01
CA GLY A 49 10.06 -8.28 9.13
C GLY A 49 9.78 -6.89 9.74
N GLN A 50 10.34 -5.82 9.17
CA GLN A 50 10.34 -4.48 9.78
C GLN A 50 9.65 -3.44 8.91
N THR A 51 9.43 -3.74 7.63
CA THR A 51 8.83 -2.80 6.68
C THR A 51 7.76 -3.50 5.88
N PHE A 52 6.60 -2.86 5.73
CA PHE A 52 5.54 -3.31 4.85
C PHE A 52 5.44 -2.38 3.65
N GLU A 53 5.63 -2.95 2.46
CA GLU A 53 5.46 -2.28 1.19
C GLU A 53 4.11 -2.63 0.57
N ILE A 54 3.44 -1.61 0.04
CA ILE A 54 2.23 -1.71 -0.76
C ILE A 54 2.54 -1.03 -2.09
N GLU A 55 2.50 -1.77 -3.19
CA GLU A 55 2.87 -1.27 -4.51
C GLU A 55 1.70 -1.39 -5.47
N PHE A 56 1.20 -0.26 -5.96
CA PHE A 56 0.24 -0.18 -7.05
C PHE A 56 1.00 -0.01 -8.37
N LYS A 57 0.67 -0.85 -9.35
CA LYS A 57 1.27 -0.85 -10.69
C LYS A 57 0.27 -0.38 -11.73
N GLU A 58 0.78 0.01 -12.90
CA GLU A 58 -0.04 0.41 -14.05
C GLU A 58 -1.00 1.56 -13.70
N VAL A 59 -0.53 2.46 -12.84
CA VAL A 59 -1.29 3.63 -12.39
C VAL A 59 -1.11 4.74 -13.43
N PRO A 60 -2.17 5.20 -14.13
CA PRO A 60 -2.01 6.16 -15.23
C PRO A 60 -1.53 7.53 -14.73
N SER A 61 -2.02 7.96 -13.57
CA SER A 61 -1.59 9.17 -12.87
C SER A 61 -2.00 9.07 -11.41
N ILE A 62 -1.45 9.93 -10.56
CA ILE A 62 -1.88 10.06 -9.18
C ILE A 62 -1.72 11.50 -8.73
N ASP A 63 -2.70 12.01 -7.99
CA ASP A 63 -2.60 13.34 -7.38
C ASP A 63 -2.29 13.29 -5.88
N GLU A 64 -1.96 14.44 -5.31
CA GLU A 64 -1.60 14.54 -3.91
C GLU A 64 -2.75 14.15 -2.97
N SER A 65 -4.01 14.44 -3.35
CA SER A 65 -5.18 14.16 -2.53
C SER A 65 -5.45 12.66 -2.39
N GLU A 66 -5.25 11.90 -3.47
CA GLU A 66 -5.30 10.45 -3.47
C GLU A 66 -4.19 9.86 -2.61
N VAL A 67 -2.96 10.35 -2.78
CA VAL A 67 -1.83 9.92 -1.93
C VAL A 67 -2.17 10.18 -0.46
N MET A 68 -2.66 11.36 -0.11
CA MET A 68 -3.04 11.70 1.26
C MET A 68 -4.17 10.83 1.79
N GLY A 69 -5.19 10.54 0.99
CA GLY A 69 -6.27 9.65 1.40
C GLY A 69 -5.76 8.23 1.67
N VAL A 70 -4.89 7.68 0.82
CA VAL A 70 -4.31 6.35 1.04
C VAL A 70 -3.43 6.33 2.30
N LYS A 71 -2.63 7.38 2.51
CA LYS A 71 -1.84 7.52 3.75
C LYS A 71 -2.74 7.53 4.99
N ARG A 72 -3.91 8.18 4.95
CA ARG A 72 -4.88 8.19 6.07
C ARG A 72 -5.46 6.79 6.35
N LEU A 73 -5.71 5.99 5.32
CA LEU A 73 -6.17 4.60 5.49
C LEU A 73 -5.08 3.71 6.12
N ILE A 74 -3.83 3.90 5.72
CA ILE A 74 -2.67 3.14 6.21
C ILE A 74 -2.29 3.55 7.64
N GLY A 75 -2.27 4.85 7.93
CA GLY A 75 -1.84 5.44 9.19
C GLY A 75 -0.66 6.42 9.04
N GLU A 76 -0.42 7.22 10.06
CA GLU A 76 0.42 8.44 9.99
C GLU A 76 1.89 8.18 9.64
N LYS A 77 2.45 7.02 10.00
CA LYS A 77 3.84 6.67 9.70
C LYS A 77 3.90 5.86 8.40
N CYS A 78 3.75 6.54 7.28
CA CYS A 78 3.98 5.93 5.96
C CYS A 78 4.61 6.92 4.96
N PHE A 79 5.51 6.39 4.15
CA PHE A 79 6.15 7.13 3.06
C PHE A 79 5.52 6.70 1.75
N CYS A 80 5.37 7.65 0.82
CA CYS A 80 4.91 7.36 -0.54
C CYS A 80 6.03 7.73 -1.52
N ARG A 81 6.27 6.86 -2.49
CA ARG A 81 7.15 7.11 -3.63
C ARG A 81 6.35 6.85 -4.90
N VAL A 82 6.34 7.83 -5.79
CA VAL A 82 5.80 7.72 -7.14
C VAL A 82 6.98 7.65 -8.10
N SER A 83 7.02 6.65 -8.97
CA SER A 83 8.10 6.45 -9.94
C SER A 83 7.51 6.12 -11.31
N PRO A 84 8.08 6.61 -12.43
CA PRO A 84 7.68 6.15 -13.75
C PRO A 84 7.88 4.64 -13.90
N GLN A 85 6.87 3.94 -14.39
CA GLN A 85 6.95 2.53 -14.78
C GLN A 85 7.18 2.42 -16.30
N THR A 86 6.42 3.21 -17.07
CA THR A 86 6.55 3.41 -18.52
C THR A 86 6.36 4.89 -18.84
N ALA A 87 6.29 5.24 -20.13
CA ALA A 87 5.94 6.60 -20.56
C ALA A 87 4.49 6.99 -20.17
N GLU A 88 3.61 6.01 -19.97
CA GLU A 88 2.17 6.21 -19.77
C GLU A 88 1.68 5.82 -18.37
N ASN A 89 2.51 5.08 -17.61
CA ASN A 89 2.13 4.52 -16.32
C ASN A 89 3.18 4.76 -15.24
N LEU A 90 2.69 4.81 -14.01
CA LEU A 90 3.44 5.00 -12.78
C LEU A 90 3.38 3.74 -11.92
N THR A 91 4.40 3.58 -11.09
CA THR A 91 4.37 2.74 -9.90
C THR A 91 4.22 3.65 -8.69
N VAL A 92 3.18 3.40 -7.88
CA VAL A 92 2.94 4.10 -6.62
C VAL A 92 3.21 3.15 -5.48
N ARG A 93 4.23 3.45 -4.69
CA ARG A 93 4.66 2.61 -3.59
C ARG A 93 4.49 3.31 -2.25
N PHE A 94 3.79 2.67 -1.34
CA PHE A 94 3.71 3.05 0.07
C PHE A 94 4.59 2.15 0.91
N VAL A 95 5.36 2.75 1.82
CA VAL A 95 6.30 2.07 2.72
C VAL A 95 5.90 2.38 4.15
N VAL A 96 5.61 1.34 4.93
CA VAL A 96 5.08 1.43 6.29
C VAL A 96 6.03 0.74 7.25
N PRO A 97 6.66 1.47 8.18
CA PRO A 97 7.45 0.85 9.24
C PRO A 97 6.57 -0.02 10.16
N LEU A 98 6.97 -1.28 10.30
CA LEU A 98 6.42 -2.26 11.23
C LEU A 98 7.12 -2.16 12.60
N THR A 99 7.25 -0.96 13.15
CA THR A 99 7.76 -0.80 14.52
C THR A 99 6.73 -1.34 15.51
N ARG A 100 7.17 -2.15 16.48
CA ARG A 100 6.38 -2.42 17.69
C ARG A 100 6.23 -1.09 18.44
N LYS A 101 4.99 -0.71 18.76
CA LYS A 101 4.74 0.37 19.73
C LYS A 101 5.02 -0.15 21.13
#